data_AF-A0A3B8NTT1-F1
#
_entry.id   AF-A0A3B8NTT1-F1
#
_cell.length_a   1.000
_cell.length_b   1.000
_cell.length_c   1.000
_cell.angle_alpha   90.00
_cell.angle_beta   90.00
_cell.angle_gamma   90.00
#
_symmetry.space_group_name_H-M   'P 1'
#
loop_
_entity.id
_entity.type
_entity.pdbx_description
1 polymer ?
#
loop_
_entity_poly.entity_id
_entity_poly.type
_entity_poly.pdbx_seq_one_letter_code
_entity_poly.pdbx_strand_id
1 'polypeptide(L)'
;MVLLLPVFVERSSYLGENADSAKGCRGLEAAEEQDVYALLEELQTLPEGRVYTGKYHYELGNWGLEYLAGCTFLQTMALNQGLDTMSSLYHRYSLTSDVLDGFDESRWEHYNLFNVRYVIAPEGQPFPEFVNLRDRFGQHRLYEVETTGYFDLVGSELAFAGEKDDFLPAAASWLSSRLPNAKRHPAISIDKTSSGFPVSFDQAPDAIAQAERSPVEDRGTVLSEESGSNFYSGEVSVGQENVLLLKASYHPNWRATVDGRDADTLMLMPGFVGVELSPGEHQVLLEYKPRPLRAVLLVLGLLLLPAIAVAEWKREVIATWFRQRVPGRSSAG
;
A
#
# COMPACT_ATOMS: atom_id res chain seq x y z
N MET A 1 -12.20 13.73 -42.02
CA MET A 1 -12.80 12.51 -41.44
C MET A 1 -12.12 11.21 -41.89
N VAL A 2 -11.64 11.09 -43.13
CA VAL A 2 -10.96 9.87 -43.66
C VAL A 2 -9.67 9.49 -42.89
N LEU A 3 -8.93 10.46 -42.36
CA LEU A 3 -7.68 10.23 -41.61
C LEU A 3 -7.85 9.41 -40.31
N LEU A 4 -9.04 9.38 -39.71
CA LEU A 4 -9.31 8.67 -38.45
C LEU A 4 -10.00 7.32 -38.67
N LEU A 5 -10.37 6.97 -39.91
CA LEU A 5 -11.07 5.73 -40.23
C LEU A 5 -10.33 4.48 -39.71
N PRO A 6 -9.00 4.36 -39.84
CA PRO A 6 -8.27 3.21 -39.28
C PRO A 6 -8.39 3.10 -37.75
N VAL A 7 -8.41 4.23 -37.04
CA VAL A 7 -8.59 4.28 -35.57
C VAL A 7 -9.99 3.80 -35.19
N PHE A 8 -11.03 4.20 -35.92
CA PHE A 8 -12.39 3.75 -35.64
C PHE A 8 -12.59 2.26 -35.96
N VAL A 9 -11.99 1.76 -37.05
CA VAL A 9 -12.05 0.34 -37.42
C VAL A 9 -11.31 -0.51 -36.39
N GLU A 10 -10.07 -0.17 -36.04
CA GLU A 10 -9.31 -0.83 -34.97
C GLU A 10 -10.09 -0.83 -33.66
N ARG A 11 -10.60 0.33 -33.24
CA ARG A 11 -11.36 0.44 -31.99
C ARG A 11 -12.63 -0.38 -32.01
N SER A 12 -13.34 -0.45 -33.13
CA SER A 12 -14.54 -1.29 -33.27
C SER A 12 -14.23 -2.78 -33.18
N SER A 13 -13.12 -3.22 -33.79
CA SER A 13 -12.65 -4.62 -33.72
C SER A 13 -12.26 -4.97 -32.29
N TYR A 14 -11.44 -4.12 -31.67
CA TYR A 14 -11.01 -4.25 -30.28
C TYR A 14 -12.19 -4.31 -29.30
N LEU A 15 -13.21 -3.46 -29.49
CA LEU A 15 -14.42 -3.49 -28.66
C LEU A 15 -15.25 -4.77 -28.88
N GLY A 16 -15.29 -5.28 -30.11
CA GLY A 16 -15.95 -6.55 -30.44
C GLY A 16 -15.28 -7.73 -29.72
N GLU A 17 -13.96 -7.84 -29.84
CA GLU A 17 -13.14 -8.86 -29.17
C GLU A 17 -13.33 -8.80 -27.65
N ASN A 18 -13.22 -7.61 -27.06
CA ASN A 18 -13.44 -7.42 -25.63
C ASN A 18 -14.85 -7.75 -25.18
N ALA A 19 -15.88 -7.50 -26.01
CA ALA A 19 -17.25 -7.83 -25.68
C ALA A 19 -17.46 -9.34 -25.58
N ASP A 20 -16.80 -10.12 -26.43
CA ASP A 20 -16.87 -11.58 -26.40
C ASP A 20 -16.06 -12.17 -25.25
N SER A 21 -14.85 -11.63 -24.97
CA SER A 21 -14.10 -11.97 -23.75
C SER A 21 -14.90 -11.66 -22.48
N ALA A 22 -15.54 -10.48 -22.41
CA ALA A 22 -16.36 -10.10 -21.27
C ALA A 22 -17.57 -11.02 -21.06
N LYS A 23 -18.22 -11.50 -22.14
CA LYS A 23 -19.31 -12.50 -22.00
C LYS A 23 -18.79 -13.82 -21.43
N GLY A 24 -17.64 -14.31 -21.89
CA GLY A 24 -17.02 -15.52 -21.37
C GLY A 24 -16.68 -15.40 -19.88
N CYS A 25 -16.08 -14.27 -19.50
CA CYS A 25 -15.73 -13.97 -18.12
C CYS A 25 -16.93 -13.90 -17.19
N ARG A 26 -18.03 -13.25 -17.59
CA ARG A 26 -19.25 -13.18 -16.77
C ARG A 26 -19.81 -14.55 -16.39
N GLY A 27 -19.73 -15.53 -17.29
CA GLY A 27 -20.21 -16.88 -17.00
C GLY A 27 -19.37 -17.57 -15.92
N LEU A 28 -18.04 -17.37 -15.95
CA LEU A 28 -17.12 -17.90 -14.95
C LEU A 28 -17.26 -17.17 -13.62
N GLU A 29 -17.35 -15.84 -13.64
CA GLU A 29 -17.55 -15.02 -12.43
C GLU A 29 -18.88 -15.38 -11.75
N ALA A 30 -19.98 -15.51 -12.49
CA ALA A 30 -21.29 -15.88 -11.94
C ALA A 30 -21.31 -17.26 -11.26
N ALA A 31 -20.41 -18.17 -11.64
CA ALA A 31 -20.33 -19.51 -11.04
C ALA A 31 -19.70 -19.48 -9.63
N GLU A 32 -18.84 -18.50 -9.35
CA GLU A 32 -18.10 -18.35 -8.09
C GLU A 32 -18.60 -17.14 -7.26
N GLU A 33 -19.44 -16.31 -7.86
CA GLU A 33 -19.94 -15.04 -7.34
C GLU A 33 -20.42 -15.17 -5.89
N GLN A 34 -21.29 -16.13 -5.62
CA GLN A 34 -21.86 -16.32 -4.28
C GLN A 34 -20.80 -16.63 -3.24
N ASP A 35 -19.86 -17.53 -3.56
CA ASP A 35 -18.79 -17.94 -2.64
C ASP A 35 -17.80 -16.80 -2.39
N VAL A 36 -17.44 -16.06 -3.44
CA VAL A 36 -16.51 -14.92 -3.33
C VAL A 36 -17.14 -13.78 -2.54
N TYR A 37 -18.40 -13.42 -2.81
CA TYR A 37 -19.07 -12.37 -2.03
C TYR A 37 -19.25 -12.78 -0.57
N ALA A 38 -19.64 -14.03 -0.28
CA ALA A 38 -19.73 -14.52 1.09
C ALA A 38 -18.38 -14.46 1.81
N LEU A 39 -17.28 -14.79 1.12
CA LEU A 39 -15.93 -14.67 1.67
C LEU A 39 -15.57 -13.20 1.99
N LEU A 40 -15.83 -12.28 1.05
CA LEU A 40 -15.49 -10.86 1.23
C LEU A 40 -16.37 -10.19 2.30
N GLU A 41 -17.64 -10.58 2.41
CA GLU A 41 -18.54 -10.15 3.49
C GLU A 41 -18.08 -10.67 4.85
N GLU A 42 -17.67 -11.95 4.95
CA GLU A 42 -17.10 -12.49 6.20
C GLU A 42 -15.91 -11.65 6.65
N LEU A 43 -14.96 -11.35 5.76
CA LEU A 43 -13.79 -10.51 6.05
C LEU A 43 -14.13 -9.13 6.63
N GLN A 44 -15.25 -8.52 6.22
CA GLN A 44 -15.70 -7.23 6.75
C GLN A 44 -16.22 -7.31 8.19
N THR A 45 -16.59 -8.50 8.66
CA THR A 45 -17.05 -8.74 10.04
C THR A 45 -15.90 -9.07 11.01
N LEU A 46 -14.74 -9.43 10.47
CA LEU A 46 -13.59 -9.82 11.26
C LEU A 46 -12.87 -8.61 11.84
N PRO A 47 -12.09 -8.81 12.93
CA PRO A 47 -11.19 -7.79 13.43
C PRO A 47 -10.26 -7.24 12.34
N GLU A 48 -9.80 -6.01 12.50
CA GLU A 48 -8.96 -5.37 11.50
C GLU A 48 -7.66 -6.15 11.23
N GLY A 49 -7.25 -6.12 9.97
CA GLY A 49 -6.07 -6.81 9.49
C GLY A 49 -5.97 -6.77 7.98
N ARG A 50 -4.74 -6.86 7.47
CA ARG A 50 -4.49 -6.81 6.04
C ARG A 50 -4.75 -8.16 5.40
N VAL A 51 -5.39 -8.13 4.24
CA VAL A 51 -5.69 -9.28 3.38
C VAL A 51 -4.54 -9.51 2.41
N TYR A 52 -4.15 -10.77 2.23
CA TYR A 52 -3.17 -11.20 1.24
C TYR A 52 -3.78 -12.25 0.32
N THR A 53 -3.60 -12.10 -0.99
CA THR A 53 -4.14 -13.03 -2.00
C THR A 53 -3.05 -13.58 -2.92
N GLY A 54 -1.83 -13.69 -2.40
CA GLY A 54 -0.66 -14.06 -3.18
C GLY A 54 0.04 -12.84 -3.81
N LYS A 55 1.30 -13.03 -4.17
CA LYS A 55 2.11 -12.02 -4.85
C LYS A 55 1.84 -12.02 -6.34
N TYR A 56 1.93 -10.83 -6.90
CA TYR A 56 1.97 -10.57 -8.32
C TYR A 56 3.38 -10.10 -8.68
N HIS A 57 4.23 -11.02 -9.11
CA HIS A 57 5.58 -10.72 -9.57
C HIS A 57 5.90 -11.46 -10.87
N TYR A 58 5.97 -10.70 -11.98
CA TYR A 58 6.13 -11.26 -13.33
C TYR A 58 7.32 -12.21 -13.52
N GLU A 59 8.41 -12.03 -12.77
CA GLU A 59 9.66 -12.75 -13.02
C GLU A 59 9.88 -13.97 -12.11
N LEU A 60 9.26 -14.00 -10.92
CA LEU A 60 9.61 -14.98 -9.87
C LEU A 60 8.55 -16.08 -9.69
N GLY A 61 7.37 -15.92 -10.29
CA GLY A 61 6.27 -16.87 -10.18
C GLY A 61 5.70 -16.95 -8.77
N ASN A 62 4.40 -16.74 -8.62
CA ASN A 62 3.68 -16.99 -7.37
C ASN A 62 2.25 -17.40 -7.71
N TRP A 63 1.63 -18.20 -6.85
CA TRP A 63 0.27 -18.70 -7.04
C TRP A 63 -0.76 -17.56 -7.18
N GLY A 64 -0.50 -16.39 -6.59
CA GLY A 64 -1.33 -15.19 -6.74
C GLY A 64 -1.44 -14.65 -8.18
N LEU A 65 -0.46 -14.94 -9.05
CA LEU A 65 -0.51 -14.57 -10.47
C LEU A 65 -1.59 -15.31 -11.25
N GLU A 66 -1.95 -16.51 -10.79
CA GLU A 66 -2.92 -17.39 -11.45
C GLU A 66 -4.24 -17.45 -10.68
N TYR A 67 -4.33 -16.76 -9.53
CA TYR A 67 -5.48 -16.82 -8.66
C TYR A 67 -6.56 -15.80 -9.04
N LEU A 68 -7.48 -16.26 -9.88
CA LEU A 68 -8.62 -15.51 -10.41
C LEU A 68 -9.93 -16.09 -9.85
N ALA A 69 -10.92 -15.21 -9.67
CA ALA A 69 -12.32 -15.60 -9.57
C ALA A 69 -12.97 -15.22 -10.91
N GLY A 70 -13.37 -16.23 -11.67
CA GLY A 70 -13.65 -16.09 -13.09
C GLY A 70 -12.48 -15.50 -13.89
N CYS A 71 -12.54 -14.21 -14.24
CA CYS A 71 -11.46 -13.50 -14.96
C CYS A 71 -10.82 -12.37 -14.17
N THR A 72 -11.20 -12.20 -12.90
CA THR A 72 -10.78 -11.05 -12.09
C THR A 72 -9.93 -11.53 -10.92
N PHE A 73 -8.79 -10.88 -10.68
CA PHE A 73 -7.93 -11.21 -9.54
C PHE A 73 -8.67 -10.99 -8.22
N LEU A 74 -8.54 -11.94 -7.29
CA LEU A 74 -9.18 -11.83 -5.97
C LEU A 74 -8.74 -10.57 -5.21
N GLN A 75 -7.46 -10.19 -5.29
CA GLN A 75 -7.00 -8.90 -4.74
C GLN A 75 -7.75 -7.70 -5.30
N THR A 76 -8.11 -7.69 -6.59
CA THR A 76 -8.88 -6.59 -7.18
C THR A 76 -10.27 -6.52 -6.57
N MET A 77 -10.90 -7.67 -6.35
CA MET A 77 -12.21 -7.74 -5.71
C MET A 77 -12.15 -7.30 -4.25
N ALA A 78 -11.15 -7.75 -3.49
CA ALA A 78 -10.94 -7.34 -2.10
C ALA A 78 -10.71 -5.83 -1.96
N LEU A 79 -9.86 -5.24 -2.82
CA LEU A 79 -9.63 -3.79 -2.87
C LEU A 79 -10.92 -3.02 -3.20
N ASN A 80 -11.72 -3.50 -4.15
CA ASN A 80 -12.99 -2.85 -4.52
C ASN A 80 -14.02 -2.88 -3.38
N GLN A 81 -13.95 -3.86 -2.48
CA GLN A 81 -14.76 -3.94 -1.26
C GLN A 81 -14.21 -3.09 -0.10
N GLY A 82 -13.13 -2.34 -0.32
CA GLY A 82 -12.53 -1.47 0.69
C GLY A 82 -11.73 -2.22 1.76
N LEU A 83 -11.38 -3.49 1.54
CA LEU A 83 -10.53 -4.25 2.45
C LEU A 83 -9.08 -3.76 2.34
N ASP A 84 -8.40 -3.53 3.47
CA ASP A 84 -6.96 -3.27 3.48
C ASP A 84 -6.24 -4.50 2.92
N THR A 85 -5.70 -4.39 1.72
CA THR A 85 -5.13 -5.51 0.98
C THR A 85 -3.66 -5.22 0.69
N MET A 86 -2.80 -6.17 1.04
CA MET A 86 -1.40 -6.17 0.60
C MET A 86 -1.38 -6.46 -0.91
N SER A 87 -1.47 -5.42 -1.73
CA SER A 87 -1.47 -5.56 -3.19
C SER A 87 -0.10 -5.26 -3.80
N SER A 88 0.45 -6.24 -4.49
CA SER A 88 1.62 -6.10 -5.36
C SER A 88 1.29 -5.53 -6.75
N LEU A 89 0.02 -5.35 -7.10
CA LEU A 89 -0.43 -4.91 -8.43
C LEU A 89 -0.73 -3.41 -8.52
N TYR A 90 -1.61 -2.88 -7.66
CA TYR A 90 -2.20 -1.55 -7.87
C TYR A 90 -1.58 -0.44 -7.01
N HIS A 91 -0.74 -0.78 -6.03
CA HIS A 91 -0.24 0.17 -5.04
C HIS A 91 1.29 0.30 -5.00
N ARG A 92 1.98 0.27 -6.15
CA ARG A 92 3.44 0.42 -6.26
C ARG A 92 3.98 1.85 -6.13
N TYR A 93 3.31 2.72 -5.40
CA TYR A 93 3.68 4.15 -5.32
C TYR A 93 4.31 4.59 -3.99
N SER A 94 4.53 3.67 -3.04
CA SER A 94 5.27 3.93 -1.80
C SER A 94 6.59 3.16 -1.78
N LEU A 95 7.55 3.63 -0.97
CA LEU A 95 8.83 2.95 -0.75
C LEU A 95 8.63 1.52 -0.22
N THR A 96 7.65 1.35 0.67
CA THR A 96 7.34 0.04 1.25
C THR A 96 6.86 -0.96 0.22
N SER A 97 6.16 -0.51 -0.84
CA SER A 97 5.57 -1.41 -1.83
C SER A 97 6.60 -2.25 -2.57
N ASP A 98 7.79 -1.71 -2.87
CA ASP A 98 8.86 -2.47 -3.53
C ASP A 98 9.48 -3.51 -2.58
N VAL A 99 9.42 -3.27 -1.26
CA VAL A 99 9.92 -4.22 -0.25
C VAL A 99 8.96 -5.42 -0.09
N LEU A 100 7.68 -5.25 -0.43
CA LEU A 100 6.68 -6.34 -0.39
C LEU A 100 7.03 -7.49 -1.35
N ASP A 101 7.81 -7.25 -2.40
CA ASP A 101 8.28 -8.32 -3.30
C ASP A 101 9.13 -9.36 -2.56
N GLY A 102 9.87 -8.92 -1.52
CA GLY A 102 10.66 -9.75 -0.62
C GLY A 102 9.85 -10.50 0.45
N PHE A 103 8.51 -10.40 0.46
CA PHE A 103 7.66 -11.08 1.42
C PHE A 103 7.79 -12.61 1.31
N ASP A 104 8.50 -13.20 2.25
CA ASP A 104 8.59 -14.66 2.42
C ASP A 104 7.35 -15.25 3.13
N GLU A 105 6.54 -16.02 2.39
CA GLU A 105 5.32 -16.69 2.89
C GLU A 105 5.61 -17.79 3.92
N SER A 106 6.87 -18.19 4.10
CA SER A 106 7.29 -19.19 5.09
C SER A 106 7.64 -18.62 6.47
N ARG A 107 7.71 -17.27 6.58
CA ARG A 107 8.20 -16.55 7.75
C ARG A 107 7.05 -15.82 8.45
N TRP A 108 6.63 -16.29 9.62
CA TRP A 108 5.56 -15.66 10.41
C TRP A 108 5.83 -14.18 10.67
N GLU A 109 7.09 -13.82 10.92
CA GLU A 109 7.50 -12.45 11.21
C GLU A 109 7.17 -11.48 10.08
N HIS A 110 7.10 -11.93 8.83
CA HIS A 110 6.72 -11.08 7.70
C HIS A 110 5.22 -10.80 7.69
N TYR A 111 4.39 -11.80 8.00
CA TYR A 111 2.95 -11.61 8.17
C TYR A 111 2.70 -10.59 9.28
N ASN A 112 3.38 -10.74 10.42
CA ASN A 112 3.28 -9.80 11.51
C ASN A 112 3.77 -8.38 11.13
N LEU A 113 4.91 -8.27 10.45
CA LEU A 113 5.52 -7.01 10.03
C LEU A 113 4.56 -6.15 9.19
N PHE A 114 3.80 -6.77 8.30
CA PHE A 114 2.85 -6.09 7.42
C PHE A 114 1.40 -6.17 7.89
N ASN A 115 1.17 -6.67 9.11
CA ASN A 115 -0.17 -6.95 9.66
C ASN A 115 -1.06 -7.78 8.71
N VAL A 116 -0.45 -8.73 7.97
CA VAL A 116 -1.18 -9.67 7.11
C VAL A 116 -1.83 -10.70 8.01
N ARG A 117 -3.08 -10.43 8.36
CA ARG A 117 -3.87 -11.26 9.26
C ARG A 117 -4.69 -12.29 8.51
N TYR A 118 -5.11 -11.97 7.29
CA TYR A 118 -5.99 -12.82 6.49
C TYR A 118 -5.34 -13.20 5.17
N VAL A 119 -5.41 -14.48 4.83
CA VAL A 119 -4.96 -14.98 3.53
C VAL A 119 -6.13 -15.61 2.79
N ILE A 120 -6.35 -15.18 1.55
CA ILE A 120 -7.30 -15.81 0.64
C ILE A 120 -6.49 -16.59 -0.38
N ALA A 121 -6.74 -17.89 -0.48
CA ALA A 121 -6.01 -18.76 -1.39
C ALA A 121 -6.90 -19.84 -2.00
N PRO A 122 -6.52 -20.41 -3.16
CA PRO A 122 -7.25 -21.54 -3.73
C PRO A 122 -7.10 -22.79 -2.85
N GLU A 123 -8.08 -23.69 -2.96
CA GLU A 123 -8.01 -25.00 -2.34
C GLU A 123 -6.71 -25.74 -2.71
N GLY A 124 -6.07 -26.34 -1.70
CA GLY A 124 -4.84 -27.11 -1.89
C GLY A 124 -3.57 -26.29 -1.86
N GLN A 125 -3.66 -24.95 -1.78
CA GLN A 125 -2.48 -24.10 -1.58
C GLN A 125 -1.79 -24.46 -0.24
N PRO A 126 -0.51 -24.88 -0.24
CA PRO A 126 0.21 -25.18 0.98
C PRO A 126 0.60 -23.90 1.71
N PHE A 127 0.46 -23.92 3.03
CA PHE A 127 0.99 -22.88 3.92
C PHE A 127 1.69 -23.49 5.14
N PRO A 128 2.59 -22.74 5.81
CA PRO A 128 3.12 -23.13 7.11
C PRO A 128 2.04 -23.31 8.18
N GLU A 129 2.37 -24.04 9.25
CA GLU A 129 1.42 -24.35 10.34
C GLU A 129 0.84 -23.11 11.05
N PHE A 130 1.53 -21.98 11.04
CA PHE A 130 1.04 -20.74 11.65
C PHE A 130 -0.05 -20.03 10.83
N VAL A 131 -0.27 -20.45 9.58
CA VAL A 131 -1.34 -19.94 8.70
C VAL A 131 -2.53 -20.89 8.81
N ASN A 132 -3.44 -20.58 9.72
CA ASN A 132 -4.49 -21.51 10.13
C ASN A 132 -5.71 -21.38 9.23
N LEU A 133 -6.23 -22.51 8.73
CA LEU A 133 -7.48 -22.50 7.99
C LEU A 133 -8.61 -22.05 8.91
N ARG A 134 -9.30 -20.98 8.52
CA ARG A 134 -10.42 -20.40 9.24
C ARG A 134 -11.75 -20.89 8.67
N ASP A 135 -11.97 -20.62 7.38
CA ASP A 135 -13.26 -20.87 6.71
C ASP A 135 -13.08 -21.34 5.25
N ARG A 136 -14.18 -21.84 4.66
CA ARG A 136 -14.21 -22.40 3.30
C ARG A 136 -15.39 -21.83 2.52
N PHE A 137 -15.13 -21.36 1.31
CA PHE A 137 -16.12 -20.77 0.40
C PHE A 137 -15.90 -21.33 -0.99
N GLY A 138 -16.66 -22.36 -1.38
CA GLY A 138 -16.41 -23.09 -2.63
C GLY A 138 -14.96 -23.58 -2.73
N GLN A 139 -14.26 -23.15 -3.77
CA GLN A 139 -12.83 -23.43 -4.00
C GLN A 139 -11.88 -22.48 -3.26
N HIS A 140 -12.40 -21.45 -2.60
CA HIS A 140 -11.62 -20.47 -1.87
C HIS A 140 -11.47 -20.90 -0.41
N ARG A 141 -10.29 -20.62 0.14
CA ARG A 141 -9.94 -20.88 1.53
C ARG A 141 -9.57 -19.56 2.18
N LEU A 142 -10.18 -19.28 3.33
CA LEU A 142 -9.82 -18.15 4.17
C LEU A 142 -8.94 -18.68 5.31
N TYR A 143 -7.75 -18.14 5.45
CA TYR A 143 -6.83 -18.44 6.54
C TYR A 143 -6.63 -17.23 7.43
N GLU A 144 -6.30 -17.48 8.69
CA GLU A 144 -5.95 -16.48 9.68
C GLU A 144 -4.52 -16.70 10.20
N VAL A 145 -3.80 -15.60 10.36
CA VAL A 145 -2.47 -15.53 10.97
C VAL A 145 -2.54 -14.62 12.18
N GLU A 146 -2.05 -15.08 13.32
CA GLU A 146 -1.94 -14.25 14.52
C GLU A 146 -0.90 -13.15 14.29
N THR A 147 -1.32 -11.90 14.43
CA THR A 147 -0.47 -10.70 14.24
C THR A 147 -0.72 -9.72 15.38
N THR A 148 0.21 -8.79 15.60
CA THR A 148 0.15 -7.82 16.70
C THR A 148 -0.66 -6.56 16.39
N GLY A 149 -1.36 -6.50 15.26
CA GLY A 149 -2.11 -5.31 14.84
C GLY A 149 -1.30 -4.33 13.99
N TYR A 150 -1.77 -3.09 13.88
CA TYR A 150 -1.12 -2.03 13.09
C TYR A 150 0.03 -1.35 13.83
N PHE A 151 0.01 -1.37 15.16
CA PHE A 151 1.07 -0.81 15.98
C PHE A 151 2.09 -1.85 16.44
N ASP A 152 3.34 -1.40 16.60
CA ASP A 152 4.34 -2.15 17.34
C ASP A 152 5.31 -1.19 18.06
N LEU A 153 5.86 -1.62 19.19
CA LEU A 153 6.91 -0.88 19.90
C LEU A 153 8.27 -1.43 19.48
N VAL A 154 9.09 -0.56 18.88
CA VAL A 154 10.32 -0.95 18.20
C VAL A 154 11.53 -0.14 18.67
N GLY A 155 12.71 -0.75 18.56
CA GLY A 155 13.99 -0.07 18.70
C GLY A 155 14.41 0.59 17.38
N SER A 156 14.99 1.78 17.47
CA SER A 156 15.51 2.55 16.33
C SER A 156 16.94 3.04 16.59
N GLU A 157 17.81 2.16 17.10
CA GLU A 157 19.19 2.49 17.47
C GLU A 157 20.12 2.68 16.26
N LEU A 158 19.70 2.17 15.10
CA LEU A 158 20.38 2.38 13.82
C LEU A 158 19.70 3.51 13.06
N ALA A 159 20.48 4.26 12.30
CA ALA A 159 19.97 5.32 11.44
C ALA A 159 20.73 5.34 10.10
N PHE A 160 19.98 5.20 9.00
CA PHE A 160 20.51 5.13 7.64
C PHE A 160 20.06 6.32 6.78
N ALA A 161 20.94 6.83 5.92
CA ALA A 161 20.57 7.84 4.93
C ALA A 161 21.24 7.60 3.59
N GLY A 162 20.67 8.14 2.52
CA GLY A 162 21.26 8.04 1.20
C GLY A 162 20.26 8.41 0.10
N GLU A 163 20.66 8.14 -1.13
CA GLU A 163 19.81 8.33 -2.30
C GLU A 163 18.73 7.26 -2.35
N LYS A 164 17.62 7.58 -3.03
CA LYS A 164 16.50 6.66 -3.19
C LYS A 164 16.90 5.33 -3.86
N ASP A 165 17.87 5.34 -4.77
CA ASP A 165 18.28 4.14 -5.52
C ASP A 165 18.99 3.10 -4.63
N ASP A 166 19.62 3.53 -3.54
CA ASP A 166 20.31 2.66 -2.58
C ASP A 166 19.36 2.09 -1.50
N PHE A 167 18.15 2.63 -1.40
CA PHE A 167 17.18 2.25 -0.36
C PHE A 167 16.74 0.78 -0.47
N LEU A 168 16.36 0.32 -1.67
CA LEU A 168 15.77 -1.01 -1.84
C LEU A 168 16.77 -2.14 -1.49
N PRO A 169 18.04 -2.10 -1.94
CA PRO A 169 19.06 -3.05 -1.47
C PRO A 169 19.23 -3.07 0.05
N ALA A 170 19.25 -1.90 0.70
CA ALA A 170 19.35 -1.81 2.16
C ALA A 170 18.11 -2.40 2.86
N ALA A 171 16.91 -2.10 2.36
CA ALA A 171 15.66 -2.63 2.87
C ALA A 171 15.54 -4.15 2.70
N ALA A 172 15.99 -4.70 1.57
CA ALA A 172 16.05 -6.14 1.33
C ALA A 172 17.03 -6.85 2.26
N SER A 173 18.19 -6.25 2.52
CA SER A 173 19.15 -6.75 3.51
C SER A 173 18.55 -6.73 4.92
N TRP A 174 17.75 -5.72 5.27
CA TRP A 174 17.08 -5.64 6.56
C TRP A 174 15.95 -6.68 6.67
N LEU A 175 15.10 -6.82 5.65
CA LEU A 175 13.98 -7.77 5.66
C LEU A 175 14.45 -9.23 5.77
N SER A 176 15.56 -9.57 5.09
CA SER A 176 16.15 -10.91 5.15
C SER A 176 16.89 -11.21 6.45
N SER A 177 17.16 -10.19 7.28
CA SER A 177 17.87 -10.32 8.54
C SER A 177 16.97 -10.78 9.70
N ARG A 178 17.54 -10.87 10.90
CA ARG A 178 16.83 -11.11 12.17
C ARG A 178 16.26 -9.83 12.79
N LEU A 179 16.58 -8.65 12.26
CA LEU A 179 16.15 -7.37 12.83
C LEU A 179 14.63 -7.19 12.86
N PRO A 180 13.84 -7.56 11.81
CA PRO A 180 12.38 -7.47 11.86
C PRO A 180 11.80 -8.28 13.03
N ASN A 181 12.25 -9.52 13.21
CA ASN A 181 11.81 -10.37 14.33
C ASN A 181 12.26 -9.83 15.69
N ALA A 182 13.42 -9.17 15.74
CA ALA A 182 13.92 -8.49 16.94
C ALA A 182 13.26 -7.11 17.17
N LYS A 183 12.27 -6.71 16.36
CA LYS A 183 11.61 -5.40 16.40
C LYS A 183 12.59 -4.23 16.35
N ARG A 184 13.63 -4.36 15.52
CA ARG A 184 14.63 -3.31 15.27
C ARG A 184 14.42 -2.70 13.91
N HIS A 185 13.97 -1.47 13.90
CA HIS A 185 13.65 -0.72 12.69
C HIS A 185 14.56 0.50 12.64
N PRO A 186 15.62 0.49 11.82
CA PRO A 186 16.46 1.66 11.64
C PRO A 186 15.64 2.89 11.23
N ALA A 187 15.93 4.04 11.82
CA ALA A 187 15.47 5.32 11.28
C ALA A 187 16.08 5.50 9.89
N ILE A 188 15.31 6.02 8.93
CA ILE A 188 15.80 6.22 7.58
C ILE A 188 15.52 7.64 7.07
N SER A 189 16.42 8.14 6.23
CA SER A 189 16.24 9.41 5.56
C SER A 189 16.68 9.36 4.10
N ILE A 190 15.72 9.60 3.19
CA ILE A 190 15.97 9.68 1.75
C ILE A 190 16.34 11.11 1.35
N ASP A 191 17.40 11.27 0.57
CA ASP A 191 17.83 12.54 -0.06
C ASP A 191 18.14 13.70 0.92
N LYS A 192 18.34 13.42 2.22
CA LYS A 192 18.77 14.43 3.20
C LYS A 192 20.21 14.20 3.63
N THR A 193 20.86 15.30 4.01
CA THR A 193 22.20 15.32 4.60
C THR A 193 22.28 14.40 5.84
N SER A 194 23.40 13.67 5.98
CA SER A 194 23.72 12.69 7.03
C SER A 194 23.74 13.19 8.48
N SER A 195 23.23 14.40 8.76
CA SER A 195 23.12 14.90 10.13
C SER A 195 22.08 14.07 10.90
N GLY A 196 22.53 13.32 11.91
CA GLY A 196 21.71 12.36 12.65
C GLY A 196 21.63 10.96 12.02
N PHE A 197 22.24 10.74 10.86
CA PHE A 197 22.23 9.46 10.13
C PHE A 197 23.67 9.07 9.76
N PRO A 198 24.38 8.37 10.66
CA PRO A 198 25.82 8.14 10.53
C PRO A 198 26.20 7.06 9.51
N VAL A 199 25.26 6.22 9.09
CA VAL A 199 25.48 5.10 8.18
C VAL A 199 24.75 5.37 6.87
N SER A 200 25.43 5.16 5.75
CA SER A 200 24.81 5.28 4.42
C SER A 200 24.11 3.98 4.00
N PHE A 201 23.13 4.04 3.10
CA PHE A 201 22.37 2.84 2.68
C PHE A 201 23.26 1.73 2.09
N ASP A 202 24.31 2.08 1.34
CA ASP A 202 25.30 1.13 0.81
C ASP A 202 26.07 0.38 1.92
N GLN A 203 26.20 0.98 3.10
CA GLN A 203 26.85 0.40 4.28
C GLN A 203 25.86 -0.29 5.23
N ALA A 204 24.56 -0.24 4.94
CA ALA A 204 23.53 -0.83 5.78
C ALA A 204 23.74 -2.34 6.03
N PRO A 205 24.14 -3.18 5.05
CA PRO A 205 24.33 -4.61 5.28
C PRO A 205 25.31 -4.93 6.42
N ASP A 206 26.43 -4.23 6.51
CA ASP A 206 27.44 -4.43 7.55
C ASP A 206 26.93 -3.99 8.93
N ALA A 207 26.23 -2.85 9.00
CA ALA A 207 25.62 -2.35 10.22
C ALA A 207 24.51 -3.27 10.74
N ILE A 208 23.67 -3.79 9.83
CA ILE A 208 22.62 -4.78 10.13
C ILE A 208 23.25 -6.05 10.72
N ALA A 209 24.26 -6.62 10.05
CA ALA A 209 24.95 -7.82 10.52
C ALA A 209 25.60 -7.65 11.90
N GLN A 210 26.02 -6.43 12.25
CA GLN A 210 26.51 -6.14 13.60
C GLN A 210 25.39 -6.10 14.64
N ALA A 211 24.28 -5.44 14.32
CA ALA A 211 23.16 -5.29 15.22
C ALA A 211 22.42 -6.60 15.52
N GLU A 212 22.43 -7.58 14.61
CA GLU A 212 21.84 -8.91 14.82
C GLU A 212 22.39 -9.66 16.04
N ARG A 213 23.59 -9.29 16.52
CA ARG A 213 24.27 -9.97 17.63
C ARG A 213 23.78 -9.53 19.01
N SER A 214 23.02 -8.44 19.08
CA SER A 214 22.55 -7.84 20.34
C SER A 214 21.24 -8.48 20.81
N PRO A 215 21.05 -8.74 22.11
CA PRO A 215 19.86 -9.41 22.65
C PRO A 215 18.59 -8.59 22.44
N VAL A 216 17.44 -9.25 22.25
CA VAL A 216 16.13 -8.58 22.15
C VAL A 216 15.77 -8.02 23.52
N GLU A 217 15.43 -6.73 23.56
CA GLU A 217 14.98 -6.06 24.77
C GLU A 217 13.45 -6.00 24.79
N ASP A 218 12.87 -5.95 26.00
CA ASP A 218 11.46 -5.63 26.16
C ASP A 218 11.21 -4.16 25.74
N ARG A 219 10.25 -3.97 24.84
CA ARG A 219 9.93 -2.67 24.24
C ARG A 219 8.62 -2.08 24.78
N GLY A 220 7.93 -2.80 25.67
CA GLY A 220 6.62 -2.42 26.19
C GLY A 220 5.49 -3.16 25.48
N THR A 221 4.26 -2.65 25.62
CA THR A 221 3.06 -3.31 25.11
C THR A 221 2.07 -2.31 24.51
N VAL A 222 1.48 -2.68 23.38
CA VAL A 222 0.29 -2.00 22.83
C VAL A 222 -0.93 -2.52 23.57
N LEU A 223 -1.63 -1.64 24.28
CA LEU A 223 -2.78 -1.97 25.13
C LEU A 223 -4.07 -2.00 24.32
N SER A 224 -4.21 -1.07 23.38
CA SER A 224 -5.37 -0.97 22.47
C SER A 224 -4.97 -0.28 21.18
N GLU A 225 -5.69 -0.59 20.11
CA GLU A 225 -5.60 0.11 18.82
C GLU A 225 -6.98 0.31 18.21
N GLU A 226 -7.12 1.39 17.45
CA GLU A 226 -8.28 1.74 16.64
C GLU A 226 -7.77 2.33 15.33
N SER A 227 -8.42 1.99 14.22
CA SER A 227 -8.17 2.65 12.95
C SER A 227 -9.44 3.22 12.35
N GLY A 228 -9.24 4.20 11.47
CA GLY A 228 -10.30 4.79 10.69
C GLY A 228 -9.80 5.18 9.31
N SER A 229 -10.66 5.83 8.53
CA SER A 229 -10.38 6.12 7.11
C SER A 229 -9.09 6.91 6.84
N ASN A 230 -8.62 7.69 7.81
CA ASN A 230 -7.44 8.54 7.68
C ASN A 230 -6.63 8.68 8.98
N PHE A 231 -6.89 7.83 9.98
CA PHE A 231 -6.21 7.90 11.27
C PHE A 231 -6.00 6.52 11.88
N TYR A 232 -5.02 6.46 12.79
CA TYR A 232 -4.75 5.34 13.68
C TYR A 232 -4.53 5.90 15.08
N SER A 233 -5.16 5.29 16.09
CA SER A 233 -4.96 5.64 17.49
C SER A 233 -4.69 4.41 18.33
N GLY A 234 -3.98 4.59 19.43
CA GLY A 234 -3.70 3.49 20.35
C GLY A 234 -3.24 3.96 21.72
N GLU A 235 -3.44 3.08 22.69
CA GLU A 235 -2.87 3.21 24.03
C GLU A 235 -1.69 2.26 24.16
N VAL A 236 -0.57 2.77 24.65
CA VAL A 236 0.68 2.01 24.73
C VAL A 236 1.35 2.23 26.07
N SER A 237 2.02 1.20 26.58
CA SER A 237 2.83 1.26 27.79
C SER A 237 4.28 0.96 27.44
N VAL A 238 5.18 1.90 27.73
CA VAL A 238 6.57 1.85 27.31
C VAL A 238 7.49 1.88 28.53
N GLY A 239 8.35 0.86 28.69
CA GLY A 239 9.25 0.74 29.84
C GLY A 239 10.56 1.55 29.72
N GLN A 240 10.95 1.90 28.50
CA GLN A 240 12.15 2.67 28.18
C GLN A 240 11.90 3.53 26.93
N GLU A 241 12.80 4.46 26.60
CA GLU A 241 12.68 5.22 25.35
C GLU A 241 12.60 4.27 24.15
N ASN A 242 11.51 4.33 23.39
CA ASN A 242 11.25 3.49 22.23
C ASN A 242 10.48 4.28 21.17
N VAL A 243 10.30 3.68 19.99
CA VAL A 243 9.51 4.25 18.91
C VAL A 243 8.24 3.43 18.74
N LEU A 244 7.08 4.11 18.70
CA LEU A 244 5.85 3.50 18.24
C LEU A 244 5.87 3.48 16.71
N LEU A 245 5.92 2.29 16.14
CA LEU A 245 5.82 2.04 14.71
C LEU A 245 4.36 1.86 14.31
N LEU A 246 3.93 2.56 13.27
CA LEU A 246 2.70 2.25 12.55
C LEU A 246 3.05 1.53 11.25
N LYS A 247 2.46 0.36 11.01
CA LYS A 247 2.64 -0.50 9.82
C LYS A 247 1.93 0.06 8.57
N ALA A 248 2.11 1.37 8.33
CA ALA A 248 1.62 2.14 7.20
C ALA A 248 2.77 2.93 6.57
N SER A 249 2.76 3.08 5.24
CA SER A 249 3.82 3.80 4.53
C SER A 249 3.95 5.26 4.98
N TYR A 250 5.19 5.69 5.19
CA TYR A 250 5.52 7.05 5.55
C TYR A 250 5.14 8.02 4.43
N HIS A 251 4.71 9.20 4.86
CA HIS A 251 4.51 10.36 4.03
C HIS A 251 4.70 11.62 4.91
N PRO A 252 5.30 12.71 4.39
CA PRO A 252 5.47 13.97 5.14
C PRO A 252 4.18 14.68 5.63
N ASN A 253 3.01 14.10 5.37
CA ASN A 253 1.71 14.65 5.73
C ASN A 253 1.06 13.89 6.89
N TRP A 254 1.71 12.83 7.40
CA TRP A 254 1.35 12.26 8.69
C TRP A 254 1.57 13.31 9.77
N ARG A 255 0.62 13.38 10.70
CA ARG A 255 0.68 14.21 11.90
C ARG A 255 0.47 13.29 13.07
N ALA A 256 1.35 13.37 14.06
CA ALA A 256 1.23 12.60 15.27
C ALA A 256 0.93 13.53 16.46
N THR A 257 0.15 13.03 17.39
CA THR A 257 0.00 13.61 18.72
C THR A 257 0.21 12.53 19.77
N VAL A 258 0.94 12.87 20.83
CA VAL A 258 1.15 12.03 22.01
C VAL A 258 0.58 12.78 23.21
N ASP A 259 -0.38 12.16 23.89
CA ASP A 259 -1.14 12.75 25.01
C ASP A 259 -1.72 14.13 24.66
N GLY A 260 -2.22 14.26 23.43
CA GLY A 260 -2.83 15.48 22.90
C GLY A 260 -1.83 16.59 22.53
N ARG A 261 -0.53 16.35 22.56
CA ARG A 261 0.51 17.29 22.12
C ARG A 261 1.11 16.85 20.80
N ASP A 262 1.38 17.80 19.90
CA ASP A 262 2.04 17.52 18.62
C ASP A 262 3.39 16.83 18.85
N ALA A 263 3.63 15.77 18.08
CA ALA A 263 4.87 15.00 18.09
C ALA A 263 5.43 14.87 16.67
N ASP A 264 6.75 14.82 16.56
CA ASP A 264 7.42 14.64 15.29
C ASP A 264 7.31 13.19 14.81
N THR A 265 7.05 13.03 13.52
CA THR A 265 7.05 11.72 12.86
C THR A 265 8.40 11.46 12.20
N LEU A 266 8.90 10.24 12.32
CA LEU A 266 10.09 9.76 11.62
C LEU A 266 9.74 8.63 10.65
N MET A 267 10.62 8.41 9.68
CA MET A 267 10.53 7.27 8.78
C MET A 267 11.41 6.15 9.32
N LEU A 268 10.85 4.96 9.43
CA LEU A 268 11.52 3.76 9.90
C LEU A 268 11.59 2.75 8.77
N MET A 269 12.65 1.95 8.69
CA MET A 269 12.73 0.82 7.76
C MET A 269 11.49 -0.09 7.92
N PRO A 270 10.83 -0.55 6.83
CA PRO A 270 11.12 -0.37 5.42
C PRO A 270 10.36 0.79 4.74
N GLY A 271 10.31 1.96 5.37
CA GLY A 271 9.51 3.10 4.93
C GLY A 271 8.17 3.25 5.66
N PHE A 272 8.07 2.75 6.89
CA PHE A 272 6.94 2.97 7.78
C PHE A 272 7.07 4.29 8.55
N VAL A 273 5.95 4.75 9.12
CA VAL A 273 5.94 5.94 9.99
C VAL A 273 6.07 5.53 11.45
N GLY A 274 6.82 6.29 12.23
CA GLY A 274 6.94 6.12 13.66
C GLY A 274 6.92 7.43 14.43
N VAL A 275 6.78 7.33 15.75
CA VAL A 275 6.76 8.43 16.71
C VAL A 275 7.56 8.01 17.96
N GLU A 276 8.50 8.85 18.39
CA GLU A 276 9.28 8.61 19.60
C GLU A 276 8.41 8.75 20.85
N LEU A 277 8.57 7.83 21.80
CA LEU A 277 7.86 7.82 23.07
C LEU A 277 8.85 7.76 24.24
N SER A 278 8.58 8.59 25.24
CA SER A 278 9.22 8.48 26.55
C SER A 278 8.72 7.27 27.32
N PRO A 279 9.41 6.84 28.40
CA PRO A 279 8.87 5.83 29.30
C PRO A 279 7.56 6.31 29.95
N GLY A 280 6.53 5.45 29.93
CA GLY A 280 5.21 5.77 30.46
C GLY A 280 4.07 5.14 29.66
N GLU A 281 2.84 5.40 30.11
CA GLU A 281 1.63 5.11 29.33
C GLU A 281 1.27 6.34 28.50
N HIS A 282 0.95 6.12 27.23
CA HIS A 282 0.69 7.18 26.26
C HIS A 282 -0.55 6.88 25.41
N GLN A 283 -1.31 7.93 25.13
CA GLN A 283 -2.33 7.94 24.08
C GLN A 283 -1.73 8.56 22.83
N VAL A 284 -1.68 7.78 21.75
CA VAL A 284 -1.11 8.25 20.49
C VAL A 284 -2.18 8.28 19.41
N LEU A 285 -2.15 9.32 18.60
CA LEU A 285 -2.99 9.49 17.43
C LEU A 285 -2.12 9.91 16.25
N LEU A 286 -2.18 9.15 15.15
CA LEU A 286 -1.57 9.49 13.87
C LEU A 286 -2.67 9.74 12.85
N GLU A 287 -2.69 10.94 12.28
CA GLU A 287 -3.65 11.34 11.25
C GLU A 287 -2.95 11.71 9.95
N TYR A 288 -3.45 11.20 8.83
CA TYR A 288 -3.02 11.64 7.52
C TYR A 288 -3.80 12.88 7.08
N LYS A 289 -3.11 14.02 6.93
CA LYS A 289 -3.73 15.29 6.49
C LYS A 289 -3.29 15.64 5.06
N PRO A 290 -4.12 15.37 4.04
CA PRO A 290 -3.76 15.71 2.66
C PRO A 290 -3.57 17.22 2.47
N ARG A 291 -2.70 17.61 1.52
CA ARG A 291 -2.50 19.03 1.19
C ARG A 291 -3.79 19.64 0.62
N PRO A 292 -4.08 20.92 0.92
CA PRO A 292 -5.30 21.61 0.45
C PRO A 292 -5.39 21.70 -1.08
N LEU A 293 -4.26 21.56 -1.79
CA LEU A 293 -4.22 21.50 -3.25
C LEU A 293 -5.16 20.43 -3.83
N ARG A 294 -5.37 19.29 -3.15
CA ARG A 294 -6.30 18.26 -3.61
C ARG A 294 -7.73 18.81 -3.74
N ALA A 295 -8.18 19.60 -2.77
CA ALA A 295 -9.50 20.23 -2.80
C ALA A 295 -9.60 21.26 -3.93
N VAL A 296 -8.54 22.06 -4.15
CA VAL A 296 -8.49 23.04 -5.25
C VAL A 296 -8.61 22.33 -6.61
N LEU A 297 -7.85 21.25 -6.82
CA LEU A 297 -7.89 20.48 -8.06
C LEU A 297 -9.26 19.82 -8.29
N LEU A 298 -9.89 19.32 -7.24
CA LEU A 298 -11.24 18.74 -7.32
C LEU A 298 -12.27 19.78 -7.75
N VAL A 299 -12.22 20.99 -7.16
CA VAL A 299 -13.09 22.10 -7.56
C VAL A 299 -12.83 22.53 -9.01
N LEU A 300 -11.56 22.66 -9.41
CA LEU A 300 -11.20 23.00 -10.79
C LEU A 300 -11.67 21.93 -11.78
N GLY A 301 -11.54 20.65 -11.45
CA GLY A 301 -12.05 19.54 -12.26
C GLY A 301 -13.57 19.57 -12.42
N LEU A 302 -14.29 19.80 -11.32
CA LEU A 302 -15.76 19.97 -11.33
C LEU A 302 -16.21 21.18 -12.15
N LEU A 303 -15.42 22.25 -12.21
CA LEU A 303 -15.70 23.42 -13.05
C LEU A 303 -15.32 23.18 -14.52
N LEU A 304 -14.31 22.36 -14.79
CA LEU A 304 -13.86 22.06 -16.14
C LEU A 304 -14.88 21.23 -16.92
N LEU A 305 -15.54 20.26 -16.28
CA LEU A 305 -16.57 19.43 -16.91
C LEU A 305 -17.72 20.24 -17.54
N PRO A 306 -18.41 21.15 -16.83
CA PRO A 306 -19.45 21.99 -17.43
C PRO A 306 -18.85 23.00 -18.41
N ALA A 307 -17.62 23.48 -18.20
CA ALA A 307 -16.95 24.35 -19.16
C ALA A 307 -16.73 23.66 -20.51
N ILE A 308 -16.34 22.37 -20.51
CA ILE A 308 -16.24 21.54 -21.72
C ILE A 308 -17.62 21.39 -22.37
N ALA A 309 -18.66 21.03 -21.60
CA ALA A 309 -20.01 20.89 -22.13
C ALA A 309 -20.54 22.19 -22.77
N VAL A 310 -20.29 23.35 -22.13
CA VAL A 310 -20.65 24.67 -22.67
C VAL A 310 -19.83 24.99 -23.92
N ALA A 311 -18.54 24.66 -23.94
CA ALA A 311 -17.67 24.88 -25.09
C ALA A 311 -18.11 24.04 -26.30
N GLU A 312 -18.50 22.78 -26.09
CA GLU A 312 -19.05 21.92 -27.13
C GLU A 312 -20.40 22.44 -27.64
N TRP A 313 -21.29 22.86 -26.73
CA TRP A 313 -22.59 23.41 -27.11
C TRP A 313 -22.45 24.71 -27.93
N LYS A 314 -21.45 25.54 -27.61
CA LYS A 314 -21.18 26.81 -28.29
C LYS A 314 -20.05 26.73 -29.33
N ARG A 315 -19.74 25.54 -29.85
CA ARG A 315 -18.58 25.28 -30.72
C ARG A 315 -18.46 26.27 -31.89
N GLU A 316 -19.58 26.64 -32.51
CA GLU A 316 -19.56 27.49 -33.72
C GLU A 316 -19.23 28.95 -33.37
N VAL A 317 -19.78 29.45 -32.26
CA VAL A 317 -19.49 30.80 -31.76
C VAL A 317 -18.02 30.90 -31.32
N ILE A 318 -17.53 29.90 -30.61
CA ILE A 318 -16.15 29.84 -30.12
C ILE A 318 -15.16 29.72 -31.29
N ALA A 319 -15.44 28.87 -32.29
CA ALA A 319 -14.60 28.71 -33.48
C ALA A 319 -14.55 29.99 -34.34
N THR A 320 -15.63 30.77 -34.35
CA THR A 320 -15.69 32.06 -35.07
C THR A 320 -14.87 33.12 -34.35
N TRP A 321 -14.96 33.16 -33.01
CA TRP A 321 -14.19 34.06 -32.15
C TRP A 321 -12.67 33.77 -32.21
N PHE A 322 -12.25 32.51 -32.20
CA PHE A 322 -10.84 32.15 -32.33
C PHE A 322 -10.26 32.52 -33.72
N ARG A 323 -11.02 32.31 -34.80
CA ARG A 323 -10.61 32.72 -36.15
C ARG A 323 -10.43 34.22 -36.31
N GLN A 324 -11.14 35.03 -35.53
CA GLN A 324 -11.00 36.49 -35.53
C GLN A 324 -9.80 36.99 -34.71
N ARG A 325 -9.30 36.20 -33.75
CA ARG A 325 -8.21 36.60 -32.83
C ARG A 325 -6.85 35.97 -33.11
N VAL A 326 -6.77 34.89 -33.89
CA VAL A 326 -5.50 34.33 -34.35
C VAL A 326 -5.22 34.84 -35.76
N PRO A 327 -4.27 35.77 -35.98
CA PRO A 327 -3.91 36.21 -37.31
C PRO A 327 -3.31 35.01 -38.05
N GLY A 328 -3.88 34.65 -39.20
CA GLY A 328 -3.19 33.78 -40.13
C GLY A 328 -1.88 34.43 -40.53
N ARG A 329 -0.75 33.73 -40.35
CA ARG A 329 0.45 33.96 -41.15
C ARG A 329 0.00 33.87 -42.60
N SER A 330 -0.13 35.03 -43.25
CA SER A 330 -0.47 35.12 -44.66
C SER A 330 0.63 34.47 -45.48
N SER A 331 0.25 33.54 -46.34
CA SER A 331 0.96 33.22 -47.57
C SER A 331 1.35 34.51 -48.31
N ALA A 332 2.64 34.68 -48.58
CA ALA A 332 3.13 35.59 -49.60
C ALA A 332 4.25 34.85 -50.35
N GLY A 333 4.07 34.67 -51.67
CA GLY A 333 5.02 34.05 -52.58
C GLY A 333 4.37 33.03 -53.48
#